data_AF-A0A969U939-F1
#
_entry.id   AF-A0A969U939-F1
#
_cell.length_a   1.000
_cell.length_b   1.000
_cell.length_c   1.000
_cell.angle_alpha   90.00
_cell.angle_beta   90.00
_cell.angle_gamma   90.00
#
_symmetry.space_group_name_H-M   'P 1'
#
loop_
_entity.id
_entity.type
_entity.pdbx_description
1 polymer ?
#
loop_
_entity_poly.entity_id
_entity_poly.type
_entity_poly.pdbx_seq_one_letter_code
_entity_poly.pdbx_strand_id
1 'polypeptide(L)' 'MDLEAAVKLKLALLAAQTPAQLAAIIIDYTHEEMMLVFDELEWEEQARIKDIWYGVNYRLI' A
#
# COMPACT_ATOMS: atom_id res chain seq x y z
N MET A 1 -12.47 -6.78 9.08
CA MET A 1 -12.50 -6.89 7.61
C MET A 1 -12.71 -8.35 7.21
N ASP A 2 -13.52 -8.62 6.18
CA ASP A 2 -13.66 -9.97 5.62
C ASP A 2 -12.49 -10.30 4.66
N LEU A 3 -12.38 -11.58 4.27
CA LEU A 3 -11.30 -12.07 3.41
C LEU A 3 -11.29 -11.42 2.03
N GLU A 4 -12.47 -11.14 1.47
CA GLU A 4 -12.57 -10.57 0.12
C GLU A 4 -12.05 -9.13 0.10
N ALA A 5 -12.45 -8.33 1.09
CA ALA A 5 -11.96 -6.97 1.28
C ALA A 5 -10.44 -6.93 1.54
N ALA A 6 -9.91 -7.85 2.35
CA ALA A 6 -8.48 -7.96 2.60
C ALA A 6 -7.67 -8.25 1.33
N VAL A 7 -8.15 -9.20 0.50
CA VAL A 7 -7.51 -9.53 -0.78
C VAL A 7 -7.57 -8.35 -1.76
N LYS A 8 -8.69 -7.64 -1.85
CA LYS A 8 -8.82 -6.45 -2.70
C LYS A 8 -7.86 -5.34 -2.28
N LEU A 9 -7.78 -5.07 -0.98
CA LEU A 9 -6.86 -4.07 -0.44
C LEU A 9 -5.39 -4.45 -0.72
N LYS A 10 -5.03 -5.73 -0.51
CA LYS A 10 -3.68 -6.23 -0.84
C LYS A 10 -3.34 -6.00 -2.31
N LEU A 11 -4.23 -6.40 -3.21
CA LEU A 11 -4.03 -6.21 -4.64
C LEU A 11 -3.94 -4.73 -5.03
N ALA A 12 -4.76 -3.87 -4.43
CA ALA A 12 -4.72 -2.43 -4.69
C ALA A 12 -3.39 -1.79 -4.23
N LEU A 13 -2.92 -2.14 -3.03
CA LEU A 13 -1.61 -1.69 -2.51
C LEU A 13 -0.46 -2.17 -3.40
N LEU A 14 -0.52 -3.41 -3.89
CA LEU A 14 0.50 -3.97 -4.79
C LEU A 14 0.43 -3.37 -6.22
N ALA A 15 -0.74 -2.99 -6.70
CA ALA A 15 -0.92 -2.37 -8.01
C ALA A 15 -0.58 -0.88 -8.03
N ALA A 16 -0.57 -0.20 -6.88
CA ALA A 16 -0.25 1.21 -6.79
C ALA A 16 1.19 1.50 -7.24
N GLN A 17 1.36 2.56 -8.02
CA GLN A 17 2.64 3.03 -8.57
C GLN A 17 2.92 4.50 -8.22
N THR A 18 1.92 5.20 -7.67
CA THR A 18 2.02 6.64 -7.36
C THR A 18 1.45 6.95 -5.98
N PRO A 19 1.93 8.01 -5.31
CA PRO A 19 1.34 8.46 -4.06
C PRO A 19 -0.17 8.74 -4.18
N ALA A 20 -0.61 9.29 -5.32
CA ALA A 20 -2.03 9.56 -5.56
C ALA A 20 -2.90 8.30 -5.59
N GLN A 21 -2.38 7.20 -6.15
CA GLN A 21 -3.08 5.91 -6.14
C GLN A 21 -3.14 5.32 -4.73
N LEU A 22 -2.06 5.44 -3.93
CA LEU A 22 -2.08 5.03 -2.53
C LEU A 22 -3.09 5.86 -1.72
N ALA A 23 -3.12 7.18 -1.94
CA ALA A 23 -4.06 8.07 -1.25
C ALA A 23 -5.53 7.78 -1.60
N ALA A 24 -5.83 7.36 -2.83
CA ALA A 24 -7.17 6.97 -3.23
C ALA A 24 -7.68 5.72 -2.49
N ILE A 25 -6.79 4.79 -2.11
CA ILE A 25 -7.15 3.59 -1.33
C ILE A 25 -7.66 3.97 0.07
N ILE A 26 -7.18 5.08 0.64
CA ILE A 26 -7.59 5.59 1.97
C ILE A 26 -9.07 6.03 1.97
N ILE A 27 -9.66 6.29 0.81
CA ILE A 27 -11.09 6.63 0.69
C ILE A 27 -11.96 5.40 1.00
N ASP A 28 -11.51 4.22 0.57
CA ASP A 28 -12.29 2.98 0.62
C ASP A 28 -11.97 2.11 1.86
N TYR A 29 -10.85 2.35 2.52
CA TYR A 29 -10.38 1.56 3.66
C TYR A 29 -9.92 2.46 4.81
N THR A 30 -10.25 2.05 6.03
CA THR A 30 -9.74 2.73 7.22
C THR A 30 -8.23 2.55 7.37
N HIS A 31 -7.58 3.43 8.13
CA HIS A 31 -6.17 3.30 8.43
C HIS A 31 -5.82 1.96 9.10
N GLU A 32 -6.66 1.49 10.03
CA GLU A 32 -6.46 0.20 10.71
C GLU A 32 -6.52 -0.98 9.73
N GLU A 33 -7.49 -1.00 8.81
CA GLU A 33 -7.61 -2.05 7.80
C GLU A 33 -6.41 -2.08 6.85
N MET A 34 -5.93 -0.90 6.46
CA MET A 34 -4.71 -0.79 5.66
C MET A 34 -3.49 -1.33 6.40
N MET A 35 -3.33 -1.00 7.70
CA MET A 35 -2.20 -1.49 8.49
C MET A 35 -2.24 -3.01 8.67
N LEU A 36 -3.43 -3.59 8.88
CA LEU A 36 -3.58 -5.04 8.95
C LEU A 36 -3.07 -5.74 7.69
N VAL A 37 -3.45 -5.25 6.51
CA VAL A 37 -3.01 -5.85 5.24
C VAL A 37 -1.56 -5.52 4.94
N PHE A 38 -1.11 -4.32 5.28
CA PHE A 38 0.27 -3.89 5.07
C PHE A 38 1.26 -4.75 5.87
N ASP A 39 0.93 -5.08 7.12
CA ASP A 39 1.78 -5.90 7.99
C ASP A 39 1.89 -7.36 7.52
N GLU A 40 0.94 -7.83 6.70
CA GLU A 40 0.97 -9.16 6.05
C GLU A 40 1.77 -9.20 4.75
N LEU A 41 2.27 -8.05 4.26
CA LEU A 41 3.10 -7.99 3.06
C LEU A 41 4.54 -8.40 3.37
N GLU A 42 5.22 -8.93 2.36
CA GLU A 42 6.65 -9.20 2.44
C GLU A 42 7.43 -7.89 2.60
N TRP A 43 8.61 -7.96 3.21
CA TRP A 43 9.41 -6.77 3.53
C TRP A 43 9.71 -5.91 2.30
N GLU A 44 9.93 -6.52 1.13
CA GLU A 44 10.19 -5.85 -0.14
C GLU A 44 8.96 -5.07 -0.64
N GLU A 45 7.78 -5.64 -0.48
CA GLU A 45 6.51 -5.05 -0.88
C GLU A 45 6.19 -3.84 0.01
N GLN A 46 6.41 -3.99 1.32
CA GLN A 46 6.29 -2.90 2.29
C GLN A 46 7.26 -1.74 1.98
N ALA A 47 8.52 -2.06 1.68
CA ALA A 47 9.53 -1.07 1.32
C ALA A 47 9.12 -0.29 0.05
N ARG A 48 8.69 -1.01 -1.00
CA ARG A 48 8.24 -0.40 -2.25
C ARG A 48 7.05 0.54 -2.04
N ILE A 49 6.05 0.14 -1.25
CA ILE A 49 4.89 0.98 -0.95
C ILE A 49 5.31 2.23 -0.16
N LYS A 50 6.22 2.09 0.81
CA LYS A 50 6.80 3.23 1.54
C LYS A 50 7.55 4.18 0.60
N ASP A 51 8.35 3.64 -0.33
CA ASP A 51 9.07 4.45 -1.32
C ASP A 51 8.10 5.27 -2.21
N ILE A 52 7.02 4.65 -2.66
CA ILE A 52 5.96 5.33 -3.41
C ILE A 52 5.31 6.42 -2.53
N TRP A 53 5.00 6.14 -1.27
CA TRP A 53 4.33 7.07 -0.36
C TRP A 53 5.18 8.30 -0.03
N TYR A 54 6.45 8.09 0.32
CA TYR A 54 7.39 9.15 0.69
C TYR A 54 8.07 9.80 -0.51
N GLY A 55 7.82 9.30 -1.73
CA GLY A 55 8.41 9.81 -2.96
C GLY A 55 9.92 9.61 -3.03
N VAL A 56 10.47 8.60 -2.34
CA VAL A 56 11.90 8.31 -2.32
C VAL A 56 12.27 7.62 -3.62
N ASN A 57 12.56 8.44 -4.62
CA ASN A 57 13.15 8.04 -5.88
C ASN A 57 14.67 7.87 -5.62
N TYR A 58 15.17 6.66 -5.41
CA TYR A 58 16.63 6.37 -5.31
C TYR A 58 17.39 6.62 -6.64
N ARG A 59 16.78 7.26 -7.64
CA ARG A 59 17.51 7.83 -8.77
C ARG A 59 18.18 9.13 -8.31
N LEU A 60 19.45 9.01 -7.93
CA LEU A 60 20.52 10.01 -7.76
C LEU A 60 21.24 9.85 -6.41
N ILE A 61 21.95 8.73 -6.25
CA ILE A 61 23.24 8.70 -5.54
C ILE A 61 24.21 7.85 -6.35
#